data_AF-A0A2H9QX70-F1
#
_entry.id   AF-A0A2H9QX70-F1
#
_cell.length_a   1.000
_cell.length_b   1.000
_cell.length_c   1.000
_cell.angle_alpha   90.00
_cell.angle_beta   90.00
_cell.angle_gamma   90.00
#
_symmetry.space_group_name_H-M   'P 1'
#
loop_
_entity.id
_entity.type
_entity.pdbx_description
1 polymer ?
#
loop_
_entity_poly.entity_id
_entity_poly.type
_entity_poly.pdbx_seq_one_letter_code
_entity_poly.pdbx_strand_id
1 'polypeptide(L)' 'MNWAPKTLLGKMVKEGKITTINQALESRMPIREPEISDVLLPNLEDQVLDVKMVQRMTDSGRRVKFRITVVVGNS' A
#
# COMPACT_ATOMS: atom_id res chain seq x y z
N MET A 1 -14.23 7.82 -6.24
CA MET A 1 -12.88 7.32 -6.57
C MET A 1 -12.79 7.01 -8.06
N ASN A 2 -11.87 7.64 -8.79
CA ASN A 2 -11.61 7.31 -10.19
C ASN A 2 -10.48 6.27 -10.29
N TRP A 3 -10.64 5.13 -9.62
CA TRP A 3 -9.66 4.03 -9.67
C TRP A 3 -9.98 3.12 -10.86
N ALA A 4 -9.04 2.97 -11.78
CA ALA A 4 -9.13 2.08 -12.95
C ALA A 4 -8.20 0.87 -12.74
N PRO A 5 -8.72 -0.27 -12.27
CA PRO A 5 -7.88 -1.39 -11.87
C PRO A 5 -7.16 -2.02 -13.07
N LYS A 6 -5.89 -2.34 -12.87
CA LYS A 6 -5.03 -2.95 -13.90
C LYS A 6 -4.85 -4.45 -13.70
N THR A 7 -5.00 -4.91 -12.46
CA THR A 7 -4.91 -6.31 -12.04
C THR A 7 -6.27 -7.01 -12.08
N LEU A 8 -6.25 -8.34 -12.20
CA LEU A 8 -7.46 -9.16 -12.10
C LEU A 8 -8.13 -9.00 -10.73
N LEU A 9 -7.32 -9.02 -9.65
CA LEU A 9 -7.81 -8.80 -8.30
C LEU A 9 -8.49 -7.43 -8.16
N GLY A 10 -7.85 -6.35 -8.64
CA GLY A 10 -8.44 -5.01 -8.60
C GLY A 10 -9.78 -4.92 -9.35
N LYS A 11 -9.91 -5.60 -10.50
CA LYS A 11 -11.18 -5.68 -11.25
C LYS A 11 -12.25 -6.40 -10.44
N MET A 12 -11.92 -7.54 -9.83
CA MET A 12 -12.87 -8.31 -9.02
C MET A 12 -13.34 -7.55 -7.77
N VAL A 13 -12.43 -6.81 -7.12
CA VAL A 13 -12.77 -5.94 -5.98
C VAL A 13 -13.67 -4.79 -6.43
N LYS A 14 -13.32 -4.11 -7.54
CA LYS A 14 -14.13 -3.01 -8.08
C LYS A 14 -15.52 -3.47 -8.55
N GLU A 15 -15.62 -4.68 -9.10
CA GLU A 15 -16.89 -5.30 -9.51
C GLU A 15 -17.72 -5.81 -8.32
N GLY A 16 -17.18 -5.81 -7.09
CA GLY A 16 -17.86 -6.29 -5.89
C GLY A 16 -17.90 -7.82 -5.75
N LYS A 17 -17.11 -8.57 -6.54
CA LYS A 17 -16.99 -10.03 -6.41
C LYS A 17 -16.18 -10.44 -5.18
N ILE A 18 -15.22 -9.62 -4.80
CA ILE A 18 -14.43 -9.76 -3.56
C ILE A 18 -14.78 -8.57 -2.69
N THR A 19 -15.35 -8.84 -1.51
CA THR A 19 -15.88 -7.81 -0.61
C THR A 19 -15.10 -7.69 0.69
N THR A 20 -14.21 -8.65 0.98
CA THR A 20 -13.41 -8.67 2.21
C THR A 20 -11.94 -8.92 1.91
N ILE A 21 -11.05 -8.43 2.79
CA ILE A 21 -9.62 -8.66 2.68
C ILE A 21 -9.26 -10.15 2.80
N ASN A 22 -10.00 -10.92 3.61
CA ASN A 22 -9.76 -12.35 3.77
C ASN A 22 -9.97 -13.11 2.45
N GLN A 23 -11.05 -12.80 1.72
CA GLN A 23 -11.27 -13.36 0.38
C GLN A 23 -10.16 -12.98 -0.60
N ALA A 24 -9.66 -11.74 -0.54
CA ALA A 24 -8.53 -11.32 -1.37
C ALA A 24 -7.26 -12.13 -1.04
N LEU A 25 -6.98 -12.40 0.24
CA LEU A 25 -5.84 -13.21 0.68
C LEU A 25 -6.01 -14.70 0.30
N GLU A 26 -7.20 -15.27 0.48
CA GLU A 26 -7.55 -16.65 0.11
C GLU A 26 -7.45 -16.90 -1.40
N SER A 27 -7.68 -15.86 -2.21
CA SER A 27 -7.60 -15.95 -3.67
C SER A 27 -6.20 -16.29 -4.20
N ARG A 28 -5.16 -16.20 -3.35
CA ARG A 28 -3.73 -16.37 -3.71
C ARG A 28 -3.25 -15.41 -4.82
N MET A 29 -4.03 -14.39 -5.15
CA MET A 29 -3.62 -13.34 -6.08
C MET A 29 -2.78 -12.30 -5.35
N PRO A 30 -1.70 -11.79 -5.96
CA PRO A 30 -0.87 -10.76 -5.32
C PRO A 30 -1.61 -9.42 -5.26
N ILE A 31 -1.66 -8.82 -4.07
CA ILE A 31 -2.17 -7.46 -3.85
C ILE A 31 -1.09 -6.47 -4.32
N ARG A 32 -1.36 -5.73 -5.39
CA ARG A 32 -0.39 -4.82 -6.05
C ARG A 32 -0.91 -3.39 -6.24
N GLU A 33 -2.18 -3.15 -5.92
CA GLU A 33 -2.82 -1.85 -6.06
C GLU A 33 -3.25 -1.39 -4.67
N PRO A 34 -2.78 -0.23 -4.18
CA PRO A 34 -3.10 0.25 -2.84
C PRO A 34 -4.61 0.48 -2.66
N GLU A 35 -5.30 0.86 -3.74
CA GLU A 35 -6.75 1.10 -3.72
C GLU A 35 -7.56 -0.15 -3.34
N ILE A 36 -6.99 -1.36 -3.50
CA ILE A 36 -7.60 -2.60 -3.00
C ILE A 36 -7.73 -2.57 -1.48
N SER A 37 -6.68 -2.13 -0.78
CA SER A 37 -6.71 -1.99 0.68
C SER A 37 -7.69 -0.91 1.11
N ASP A 38 -7.71 0.23 0.42
CA ASP A 38 -8.61 1.35 0.73
C ASP A 38 -10.10 0.96 0.60
N VAL A 39 -10.43 0.14 -0.41
CA VAL A 39 -11.80 -0.32 -0.64
C VAL A 39 -12.21 -1.42 0.34
N LEU A 40 -11.33 -2.38 0.61
CA LEU A 40 -11.64 -3.54 1.44
C LEU A 40 -11.54 -3.25 2.95
N LEU A 41 -10.79 -2.23 3.35
CA LEU A 41 -10.54 -1.85 4.73
C LEU A 41 -10.71 -0.32 4.90
N PRO A 42 -11.96 0.19 4.96
CA PRO A 42 -12.23 1.63 4.98
C PRO A 42 -11.81 2.34 6.27
N ASN A 43 -11.57 1.61 7.36
CA ASN A 43 -11.23 2.15 8.68
C ASN A 43 -9.75 1.92 9.04
N LEU A 44 -8.85 2.04 8.05
CA LEU A 44 -7.42 1.98 8.29
C LEU A 44 -6.91 3.32 8.80
N GLU A 45 -6.10 3.27 9.85
CA GLU A 45 -5.33 4.40 10.37
C GLU A 45 -3.85 4.19 10.08
N ASP A 46 -3.13 5.28 9.81
CA ASP A 46 -1.69 5.28 9.61
C ASP A 46 -0.96 6.02 10.73
N GLN A 47 0.16 5.45 11.18
CA GLN A 47 1.03 6.05 12.19
C GLN A 47 2.49 6.02 11.70
N VAL A 48 3.11 7.20 11.63
CA VAL A 48 4.53 7.34 11.32
C VAL A 48 5.36 7.03 12.57
N LEU A 49 6.20 6.01 12.51
CA LEU A 49 7.06 5.60 13.63
C LEU A 49 8.42 6.30 13.64
N ASP A 50 9.07 6.42 12.47
CA ASP A 50 10.42 6.97 12.35
C ASP A 50 10.59 7.70 11.01
N VAL A 51 11.32 8.82 11.06
CA VAL A 51 11.78 9.55 9.88
C VAL A 51 13.27 9.78 10.04
N LYS A 52 14.05 9.02 9.26
CA LYS A 52 15.51 9.07 9.29
C LYS A 52 16.09 9.62 8.01
N MET A 53 16.95 10.63 8.13
CA MET A 53 17.80 11.09 7.03
C MET A 53 19.00 10.13 6.88
N VAL A 54 19.20 9.59 5.69
CA VAL A 54 20.36 8.75 5.34
C VAL A 54 21.12 9.41 4.19
N GLN A 55 22.45 9.36 4.26
CA GLN A 55 23.32 10.01 3.27
C GLN A 55 24.33 9.00 2.72
N ARG A 56 24.49 8.99 1.39
CA ARG A 56 25.55 8.25 0.68
C ARG A 56 26.54 9.24 0.07
N MET A 57 27.83 9.06 0.34
CA MET A 57 28.89 9.77 -0.36
C MET A 57 29.04 9.23 -1.78
N THR A 58 29.18 10.13 -2.74
CA THR A 58 29.48 9.85 -4.15
C THR A 58 30.60 10.77 -4.61
N ASP A 59 31.21 10.45 -5.74
CA ASP A 59 32.33 11.22 -6.30
C ASP A 59 31.93 12.69 -6.58
N SER A 60 30.69 12.93 -7.02
CA SER A 60 30.12 14.27 -7.22
C SER A 60 29.52 14.90 -5.96
N GLY A 61 29.80 14.38 -4.76
CA GLY A 61 29.33 14.92 -3.48
C GLY A 61 28.34 14.03 -2.72
N ARG A 62 27.46 14.65 -1.92
CA ARG A 62 26.58 13.95 -0.98
C ARG A 62 25.18 13.73 -1.58
N ARG A 63 24.70 12.48 -1.62
CA ARG A 63 23.30 12.17 -1.94
C ARG A 63 22.52 11.84 -0.67
N VAL A 64 21.47 12.61 -0.39
CA VAL A 64 20.59 12.45 0.78
C VAL A 64 19.31 11.73 0.38
N LYS A 65 18.80 10.86 1.25
CA LYS A 65 17.47 10.25 1.17
C LYS A 65 16.80 10.29 2.53
N PHE A 66 15.48 10.28 2.55
CA PHE A 66 14.69 10.04 3.76
C PHE A 66 14.19 8.60 3.75
N ARG A 67 14.31 7.94 4.89
CA ARG A 67 13.68 6.66 5.16
C ARG A 67 12.57 6.91 6.16
N ILE A 68 11.35 6.54 5.77
CA ILE A 68 10.16 6.72 6.58
C ILE A 68 9.63 5.32 6.92
N THR A 69 9.33 5.07 8.19
CA THR A 69 8.68 3.85 8.65
C THR A 69 7.28 4.19 9.11
N VAL A 70 6.28 3.54 8.50
CA VAL A 70 4.86 3.75 8.76
C VAL A 70 4.24 2.41 9.13
N VAL A 71 3.37 2.41 10.13
CA VAL A 71 2.48 1.29 10.45
C VAL A 71 1.08 1.68 10.01
N VAL A 72 0.38 0.74 9.39
CA VAL A 72 -1.00 0.91 8.94
C VAL A 72 -1.82 -0.25 9.51
N GLY A 73 -2.95 0.06 10.12
CA GLY A 73 -3.80 -0.94 10.76
C GLY A 73 -5.17 -0.39 11.16
N ASN A 74 -6.10 -1.29 11.41
CA ASN A 74 -7.35 -0.98 12.09
C ASN A 74 -7.20 -1.23 13.59
N SER A 75 -8.02 -0.56 14.40
CA SER A 75 -8.18 -0.87 15.83
C SER A 75 -8.89 -2.20 16.05
#